data_AF-A0A1G8D9F2-F1
#
_entry.id   AF-A0A1G8D9F2-F1
#
_cell.length_a   1.000
_cell.length_b   1.000
_cell.length_c   1.000
_cell.angle_alpha   90.00
_cell.angle_beta   90.00
_cell.angle_gamma   90.00
#
_symmetry.space_group_name_H-M   'P 1'
#
loop_
_entity.id
_entity.type
_entity.pdbx_description
1 polymer ?
#
loop_
_entity_poly.entity_id
_entity_poly.type
_entity_poly.pdbx_seq_one_letter_code
_entity_poly.pdbx_strand_id
1 'polypeptide(L)'
;MLILKRISLLVCTALILFACQNKQAIQEAVTEEKTTENTSFKMYTMSPMAQLMEEMYANALVVKTKLEAGEAEFGEFPESHLKIMEAKMTDPTDRDMFFETQAKEFLAYEKAFYESKKGNKIEEYNAIINSCLTCHQKKCGGPIPRIKKLKIQ
;
A
#
# COMPACT_ATOMS: atom_id res chain seq x y z
N MET A 1 33.37 -46.60 1.58
CA MET A 1 31.95 -46.17 1.46
C MET A 1 31.72 -44.65 1.59
N LEU A 2 32.65 -43.85 2.13
CA LEU A 2 32.51 -42.38 2.18
C LEU A 2 32.96 -41.64 0.89
N ILE A 3 33.87 -42.22 0.09
CA ILE A 3 34.42 -41.55 -1.10
C ILE A 3 33.41 -41.56 -2.27
N LEU A 4 32.68 -42.66 -2.46
CA LEU A 4 31.66 -42.79 -3.52
C LEU A 4 30.43 -41.87 -3.30
N LYS A 5 30.11 -41.57 -2.03
CA LYS A 5 29.03 -40.66 -1.64
C LYS A 5 29.37 -39.18 -1.86
N ARG A 6 30.67 -38.82 -1.81
CA ARG A 6 31.15 -37.46 -2.11
C ARG A 6 31.24 -37.21 -3.62
N ILE A 7 31.55 -38.24 -4.41
CA ILE A 7 31.50 -38.16 -5.88
C ILE A 7 30.04 -37.99 -6.36
N SER A 8 29.08 -38.70 -5.74
CA SER A 8 27.65 -38.52 -6.03
C SER A 8 27.10 -37.13 -5.66
N LEU A 9 27.72 -36.42 -4.70
CA LEU A 9 27.30 -35.08 -4.29
C LEU A 9 27.92 -33.98 -5.17
N LEU A 10 29.08 -34.23 -5.79
CA LEU A 10 29.75 -33.31 -6.72
C LEU A 10 29.21 -33.39 -8.15
N VAL A 11 28.64 -34.53 -8.55
CA VAL A 11 28.06 -34.72 -9.89
C VAL A 11 26.67 -34.06 -10.02
N CYS A 12 25.89 -33.97 -8.94
CA CYS A 12 24.57 -33.32 -8.98
C CYS A 12 24.61 -31.78 -9.03
N THR A 13 25.68 -31.14 -8.57
CA THR A 13 25.82 -29.67 -8.56
C THR A 13 26.36 -29.09 -9.87
N ALA A 14 26.96 -29.92 -10.74
CA ALA A 14 27.52 -29.48 -12.02
C ALA A 14 26.51 -29.49 -13.20
N LEU A 15 25.36 -30.16 -13.04
CA LEU A 15 24.35 -30.32 -14.10
C LEU A 15 23.36 -29.14 -14.22
N ILE A 16 23.38 -28.18 -13.29
CA ILE A 16 22.42 -27.06 -13.28
C ILE A 16 22.95 -25.84 -14.07
N LEU A 17 24.24 -25.80 -14.41
CA LEU A 17 24.89 -24.64 -15.03
C LEU A 17 24.95 -24.66 -16.58
N PHE A 18 24.47 -25.72 -17.24
CA PHE A 18 24.48 -25.84 -18.71
C PHE A 18 23.11 -25.72 -19.39
N ALA A 19 22.02 -25.51 -18.64
CA ALA A 19 20.66 -25.47 -19.19
C ALA A 19 20.26 -24.12 -19.84
N CYS A 20 21.17 -23.14 -19.89
CA CYS A 20 20.98 -21.89 -20.62
C CYS A 20 22.01 -21.76 -21.75
N GLN A 21 21.87 -22.58 -22.80
CA GLN A 21 22.43 -22.28 -24.12
C GLN A 21 21.32 -22.31 -25.17
N ASN A 22 20.98 -21.10 -25.59
CA ASN A 22 20.66 -20.72 -26.97
C ASN A 22 19.53 -21.49 -27.68
N LYS A 23 18.33 -20.90 -27.68
CA LYS A 23 17.26 -21.26 -28.60
C LYS A 23 16.98 -20.06 -29.52
N GLN A 24 17.49 -20.12 -30.75
CA GLN A 24 17.01 -19.33 -31.88
C GLN A 24 16.88 -20.21 -33.12
N ALA A 25 15.93 -19.80 -33.97
CA ALA A 25 15.54 -20.32 -35.29
C ALA A 25 14.56 -21.51 -35.30
N ILE A 26 13.26 -21.17 -35.24
CA ILE A 26 12.33 -21.60 -36.29
C ILE A 26 11.58 -20.33 -36.74
N GLN A 27 12.00 -19.80 -37.90
CA GLN A 27 11.21 -18.89 -38.71
C GLN A 27 10.25 -19.75 -39.54
N GLU A 28 8.99 -19.77 -39.16
CA GLU A 28 7.90 -20.08 -40.08
C GLU A 28 7.20 -18.76 -40.40
N ALA A 29 7.30 -18.36 -41.66
CA ALA A 29 6.60 -17.22 -42.20
C ALA A 29 5.10 -17.57 -42.26
N VAL A 30 4.34 -17.06 -41.30
CA VAL A 30 2.90 -16.86 -41.45
C VAL A 30 2.68 -15.36 -41.53
N THR A 31 2.41 -14.92 -42.76
CA THR A 31 1.86 -13.59 -43.03
C THR A 31 0.43 -13.59 -42.53
N GLU A 32 0.22 -13.12 -41.31
CA GLU A 32 -1.09 -12.71 -40.82
C GLU A 32 -1.02 -11.27 -40.32
N GLU A 33 -1.96 -10.51 -40.83
CA GLU A 33 -2.13 -9.07 -40.77
C GLU A 33 -2.08 -8.58 -39.32
N LYS A 34 -1.02 -7.86 -38.97
CA LYS A 34 -0.90 -7.19 -37.67
C LYS A 34 -1.84 -5.98 -37.70
N THR A 35 -3.11 -6.21 -37.42
CA THR A 35 -4.03 -5.15 -37.01
C THR A 35 -3.45 -4.56 -35.74
N THR A 36 -2.73 -3.45 -35.87
CA THR A 36 -2.28 -2.64 -34.75
C THR A 36 -3.51 -2.02 -34.11
N GLU A 37 -4.23 -2.81 -33.30
CA GLU A 37 -5.02 -2.22 -32.24
C GLU A 37 -4.04 -1.52 -31.31
N ASN A 38 -4.04 -0.19 -31.38
CA ASN A 38 -3.44 0.70 -30.39
C ASN A 38 -4.20 0.50 -29.06
N THR A 39 -4.00 -0.63 -28.39
CA THR A 39 -4.28 -0.73 -26.97
C THR A 39 -3.21 0.11 -26.29
N SER A 40 -3.52 1.38 -26.02
CA SER A 40 -2.64 2.24 -25.26
C SER A 40 -2.50 1.63 -23.86
N PHE A 41 -1.48 0.80 -23.66
CA PHE A 41 -1.12 0.27 -22.35
C PHE A 41 -0.61 1.45 -21.52
N LYS A 42 -1.54 2.16 -20.87
CA LYS A 42 -1.19 3.25 -19.95
C LYS A 42 -0.68 2.59 -18.67
N MET A 43 0.61 2.77 -18.40
CA MET A 43 1.21 2.38 -17.13
C MET A 43 0.46 3.10 -16.00
N TYR A 44 0.13 2.37 -14.94
CA TYR A 44 -0.55 2.94 -13.79
C TYR A 44 0.36 3.96 -13.09
N THR A 45 -0.16 5.17 -12.91
CA THR A 45 0.50 6.22 -12.12
C THR A 45 -0.38 6.56 -10.92
N MET A 46 0.21 6.53 -9.72
CA MET A 46 -0.49 6.94 -8.50
C MET A 46 -0.92 8.41 -8.63
N SER A 47 -2.17 8.70 -8.30
CA SER A 47 -2.63 10.08 -8.14
C SER A 47 -1.98 10.70 -6.89
N PRO A 48 -1.89 12.04 -6.81
CA PRO A 48 -1.44 12.70 -5.58
C PRO A 48 -2.24 12.27 -4.34
N MET A 49 -3.56 12.06 -4.48
CA MET A 49 -4.38 11.52 -3.40
C MET A 49 -3.98 10.10 -3.01
N ALA A 50 -3.78 9.21 -4.00
CA ALA A 50 -3.38 7.84 -3.70
C ALA A 50 -2.00 7.77 -3.02
N GLN A 51 -1.07 8.64 -3.42
CA GLN A 51 0.24 8.76 -2.75
C GLN A 51 0.08 9.23 -1.29
N LEU A 52 -0.77 10.23 -1.06
CA LEU A 52 -1.07 10.71 0.30
C LEU A 52 -1.69 9.60 1.16
N MET A 53 -2.60 8.79 0.63
CA MET A 53 -3.19 7.67 1.37
C MET A 53 -2.14 6.63 1.82
N GLU A 54 -1.11 6.39 1.00
CA GLU A 54 0.00 5.50 1.40
C GLU A 54 0.89 6.12 2.49
N GLU A 55 1.13 7.43 2.44
CA GLU A 55 1.82 8.16 3.51
C GLU A 55 1.05 8.07 4.83
N MET A 56 -0.26 8.35 4.79
CA MET A 56 -1.14 8.28 5.95
C MET A 56 -1.20 6.86 6.54
N TYR A 57 -1.23 5.83 5.68
CA TYR A 57 -1.14 4.44 6.13
C TYR A 57 0.19 4.15 6.83
N ALA A 58 1.31 4.61 6.27
CA ALA A 58 2.63 4.40 6.86
C ALA A 58 2.73 5.08 8.23
N ASN A 59 2.24 6.31 8.36
CA ASN A 59 2.17 7.03 9.64
C ASN A 59 1.30 6.27 10.66
N ALA A 60 0.11 5.81 10.25
CA ALA A 60 -0.75 5.02 11.11
C ALA A 60 -0.10 3.70 11.58
N LEU A 61 0.74 3.07 10.75
CA LEU A 61 1.48 1.86 11.12
C LEU A 61 2.58 2.14 12.14
N VAL A 62 3.29 3.27 12.01
CA VAL A 62 4.28 3.72 12.99
C VAL A 62 3.60 3.96 14.34
N VAL A 63 2.49 4.72 14.37
CA VAL A 63 1.73 4.98 15.58
C VAL A 63 1.22 3.68 16.21
N LYS A 64 0.70 2.75 15.39
CA LYS A 64 0.27 1.44 15.86
C LYS A 64 1.38 0.70 16.60
N THR A 65 2.55 0.63 15.97
CA THR A 65 3.71 -0.09 16.50
C THR A 65 4.14 0.48 17.85
N LYS A 66 4.15 1.81 17.99
CA LYS A 66 4.44 2.50 19.25
C LYS A 66 3.41 2.18 20.34
N LEU A 67 2.12 2.20 19.99
CA LEU A 67 1.04 1.86 20.93
C LEU A 67 1.15 0.41 21.41
N GLU A 68 1.39 -0.54 20.50
CA GLU A 68 1.58 -1.96 20.83
C GLU A 68 2.85 -2.18 21.70
N ALA A 69 3.86 -1.32 21.56
CA ALA A 69 5.06 -1.32 22.40
C ALA A 69 4.88 -0.62 23.76
N GLY A 70 3.72 0.02 24.02
CA GLY A 70 3.46 0.75 25.25
C GLY A 70 4.15 2.11 25.34
N GLU A 71 4.58 2.69 24.22
CA GLU A 71 5.13 4.04 24.19
C GLU A 71 4.05 5.10 24.45
N ALA A 72 4.46 6.24 25.02
CA ALA A 72 3.58 7.38 25.31
C ALA A 72 3.81 8.60 24.39
N GLU A 73 4.90 8.59 23.61
CA GLU A 73 5.36 9.74 22.81
C GLU A 73 5.20 9.47 21.31
N PHE A 74 4.26 10.17 20.67
CA PHE A 74 3.90 9.94 19.26
C PHE A 74 4.46 11.01 18.31
N GLY A 75 5.06 12.08 18.85
CA GLY A 75 5.52 13.24 18.08
C GLY A 75 4.40 14.26 17.88
N GLU A 76 4.56 15.11 16.87
CA GLU A 76 3.60 16.16 16.53
C GLU A 76 2.61 15.69 15.47
N PHE A 77 1.49 16.41 15.36
CA PHE A 77 0.51 16.22 14.29
C PHE A 77 1.18 16.29 12.90
N PRO A 78 0.94 15.30 12.01
CA PRO A 78 1.53 15.29 10.67
C PRO A 78 0.85 16.32 9.76
N GLU A 79 1.39 17.54 9.72
CA GLU A 79 0.90 18.64 8.87
C GLU A 79 0.74 18.25 7.38
N SER A 80 1.50 17.26 6.89
CA SER A 80 1.34 16.74 5.53
C SER A 80 -0.04 16.17 5.26
N HIS A 81 -0.76 15.66 6.27
CA HIS A 81 -2.10 15.11 6.12
C HIS A 81 -3.15 16.17 5.80
N LEU A 82 -2.90 17.46 6.08
CA LEU A 82 -3.79 18.55 5.66
C LEU A 82 -3.98 18.61 4.14
N LYS A 83 -3.00 18.09 3.38
CA LYS A 83 -3.07 17.99 1.92
C LYS A 83 -4.24 17.13 1.43
N ILE A 84 -4.90 16.35 2.29
CA ILE A 84 -6.11 15.59 1.92
C ILE A 84 -7.21 16.52 1.37
N MET A 85 -7.24 17.77 1.82
CA MET A 85 -8.19 18.77 1.34
C MET A 85 -7.86 19.30 -0.07
N GLU A 86 -6.63 19.12 -0.56
CA GLU A 86 -6.14 19.75 -1.78
C GLU A 86 -5.66 18.75 -2.85
N ALA A 87 -5.24 17.55 -2.44
CA ALA A 87 -4.65 16.56 -3.31
C ALA A 87 -5.60 16.16 -4.45
N LYS A 88 -5.06 16.05 -5.67
CA LYS A 88 -5.83 15.66 -6.84
C LYS A 88 -6.25 14.19 -6.73
N MET A 89 -7.55 13.96 -6.87
CA MET A 89 -8.14 12.62 -6.90
C MET A 89 -7.71 11.85 -8.15
N THR A 90 -7.79 10.52 -8.07
CA THR A 90 -7.68 9.65 -9.27
C THR A 90 -8.87 9.92 -10.21
N ASP A 91 -10.08 9.95 -9.66
CA ASP A 91 -11.29 10.43 -10.33
C ASP A 91 -11.73 11.76 -9.69
N PRO A 92 -11.72 12.89 -10.43
CA PRO A 92 -12.16 14.17 -9.91
C PRO A 92 -13.58 14.17 -9.30
N THR A 93 -14.46 13.28 -9.76
CA THR A 93 -15.86 13.17 -9.29
C THR A 93 -15.97 12.59 -7.87
N ASP A 94 -14.91 11.94 -7.37
CA ASP A 94 -14.86 11.44 -5.99
C ASP A 94 -14.77 12.57 -4.96
N ARG A 95 -14.38 13.78 -5.38
CA ARG A 95 -14.35 14.97 -4.52
C ARG A 95 -15.75 15.59 -4.44
N ASP A 96 -16.57 15.02 -3.57
CA ASP A 96 -17.90 15.54 -3.26
C ASP A 96 -18.05 15.94 -1.78
N MET A 97 -19.26 16.35 -1.40
CA MET A 97 -19.58 16.78 -0.03
C MET A 97 -19.35 15.66 1.00
N PHE A 98 -19.55 14.39 0.62
CA PHE A 98 -19.27 13.27 1.50
C PHE A 98 -17.77 13.16 1.77
N PHE A 99 -16.94 13.21 0.71
CA PHE A 99 -15.49 13.21 0.86
C PHE A 99 -15.02 14.37 1.75
N GLU A 100 -15.47 15.60 1.49
CA GLU A 100 -15.04 16.77 2.27
C GLU A 100 -15.41 16.67 3.75
N THR A 101 -16.60 16.13 4.06
CA THR A 101 -17.03 15.89 5.44
C THR A 101 -16.15 14.87 6.13
N GLN A 102 -15.92 13.72 5.48
CA GLN A 102 -15.08 12.66 6.07
C GLN A 102 -13.62 13.06 6.19
N ALA A 103 -13.08 13.83 5.24
CA ALA A 103 -11.72 14.33 5.31
C ALA A 103 -11.53 15.28 6.51
N LYS A 104 -12.49 16.18 6.76
CA LYS A 104 -12.49 17.06 7.94
C LYS A 104 -12.62 16.27 9.23
N GLU A 105 -13.50 15.28 9.27
CA GLU A 105 -13.69 14.41 10.44
C GLU A 105 -12.42 13.60 10.77
N PHE A 106 -11.78 13.02 9.75
CA PHE A 106 -10.49 12.36 9.88
C PHE A 106 -9.44 13.30 10.52
N LEU A 107 -9.28 14.51 9.98
CA LEU A 107 -8.30 15.49 10.48
C LEU A 107 -8.62 15.90 11.92
N ALA A 108 -9.90 16.00 12.29
CA ALA A 108 -10.31 16.31 13.65
C ALA A 108 -9.93 15.19 14.63
N TYR A 109 -10.16 13.92 14.28
CA TYR A 109 -9.74 12.79 15.11
C TYR A 109 -8.22 12.71 15.23
N GLU A 110 -7.50 12.91 14.14
CA GLU A 110 -6.04 12.85 14.14
C GLU A 110 -5.45 13.98 14.99
N LYS A 111 -5.94 15.21 14.82
CA LYS A 111 -5.52 16.34 15.64
C LYS A 111 -5.79 16.09 17.13
N ALA A 112 -6.98 15.58 17.47
CA ALA A 112 -7.32 15.23 18.85
C ALA A 112 -6.36 14.19 19.45
N PHE A 113 -5.95 13.18 18.67
CA PHE A 113 -4.97 12.18 19.11
C PHE A 113 -3.61 12.81 19.47
N TYR A 114 -3.11 13.75 18.68
CA TYR A 114 -1.81 14.39 18.96
C TYR A 114 -1.89 15.46 20.05
N GLU A 115 -3.01 16.17 20.19
CA GLU A 115 -3.18 17.23 21.20
C GLU A 115 -3.60 16.71 22.59
N SER A 116 -4.26 15.54 22.65
CA SER A 116 -4.73 14.95 23.89
C SER A 116 -3.57 14.55 24.80
N LYS A 117 -3.47 15.19 25.97
CA LYS A 117 -2.51 14.84 27.03
C LYS A 117 -3.03 13.82 28.04
N LYS A 118 -4.35 13.59 28.02
CA LYS A 118 -5.07 12.75 28.98
C LYS A 118 -6.19 12.04 28.23
N GLY A 119 -6.00 10.76 27.93
CA GLY A 119 -6.98 9.98 27.19
C GLY A 119 -6.46 8.56 26.91
N ASN A 120 -7.39 7.68 26.52
CA ASN A 120 -7.02 6.34 26.07
C ASN A 120 -6.51 6.43 24.63
N LYS A 121 -5.18 6.41 24.47
CA LYS A 121 -4.53 6.53 23.16
C LYS A 121 -4.93 5.44 22.17
N ILE A 122 -5.25 4.24 22.65
CA ILE A 122 -5.72 3.14 21.79
C ILE A 122 -7.13 3.45 21.26
N GLU A 123 -8.02 3.99 22.08
CA GLU A 123 -9.37 4.41 21.64
C GLU A 123 -9.30 5.58 20.67
N GLU A 124 -8.50 6.61 20.97
CA GLU A 124 -8.28 7.77 20.10
C GLU A 124 -7.72 7.33 18.74
N TYR A 125 -6.70 6.47 18.74
CA TYR A 125 -6.14 5.90 17.51
C TYR A 125 -7.17 5.07 16.73
N ASN A 126 -7.93 4.21 17.42
CA ASN A 126 -8.97 3.42 16.78
C ASN A 126 -10.09 4.29 16.19
N ALA A 127 -10.36 5.48 16.75
CA ALA A 127 -11.29 6.45 16.16
C ALA A 127 -10.78 6.97 14.81
N ILE A 128 -9.48 7.26 14.69
CA ILE A 128 -8.84 7.61 13.42
C ILE A 128 -9.02 6.47 12.40
N ILE A 129 -8.68 5.23 12.78
CA ILE A 129 -8.79 4.07 11.87
C ILE A 129 -10.24 3.81 11.45
N ASN A 130 -11.19 4.00 12.36
CA ASN A 130 -12.62 3.90 12.01
C ASN A 130 -13.03 4.99 11.00
N SER A 131 -12.53 6.22 11.15
CA SER A 131 -12.77 7.29 10.16
C SER A 131 -12.23 6.93 8.77
N CYS A 132 -11.03 6.34 8.69
CA CYS A 132 -10.51 5.80 7.44
C CYS A 132 -11.49 4.77 6.83
N LEU A 133 -11.98 3.83 7.63
CA LEU A 133 -12.91 2.80 7.16
C LEU A 133 -14.25 3.38 6.69
N THR A 134 -14.81 4.37 7.40
CA THR A 134 -16.07 5.03 7.01
C THR A 134 -15.95 5.66 5.63
N CYS A 135 -14.86 6.38 5.36
CA CYS A 135 -14.63 6.97 4.04
C CYS A 135 -14.45 5.88 2.96
N HIS A 136 -13.59 4.89 3.20
CA HIS A 136 -13.26 3.86 2.22
C HIS A 136 -14.40 2.89 1.92
N GLN A 137 -15.35 2.70 2.83
CA GLN A 137 -16.56 1.90 2.59
C GLN A 137 -17.52 2.55 1.59
N LYS A 138 -17.44 3.86 1.40
CA LYS A 138 -18.41 4.63 0.59
C LYS A 138 -17.83 5.23 -0.68
N LYS A 139 -16.55 5.64 -0.67
CA LYS A 139 -15.93 6.34 -1.81
C LYS A 139 -15.04 5.49 -2.68
N CYS A 140 -13.77 5.40 -2.31
CA CYS A 140 -12.77 4.94 -3.26
C CYS A 140 -12.59 3.41 -3.27
N GLY A 141 -13.36 2.67 -2.45
CA GLY A 141 -13.25 1.21 -2.33
C GLY A 141 -11.84 0.72 -2.00
N GLY A 142 -11.01 1.58 -1.39
CA GLY A 142 -9.60 1.32 -1.09
C GLY A 142 -9.40 0.05 -0.26
N PRO A 143 -8.16 -0.32 0.12
CA PRO A 143 -7.87 -1.64 0.66
C PRO A 143 -8.39 -1.83 2.10
N ILE A 144 -9.71 -1.96 2.26
CA ILE A 144 -10.43 -2.13 3.54
C ILE A 144 -9.82 -3.26 4.38
N PRO A 145 -9.49 -4.45 3.83
CA PRO A 145 -8.84 -5.50 4.62
C PRO A 145 -7.48 -5.09 5.19
N ARG A 146 -6.72 -4.24 4.47
CA ARG A 146 -5.43 -3.71 4.93
C ARG A 146 -5.62 -2.69 6.05
N ILE A 147 -6.58 -1.77 5.90
CA ILE A 147 -6.91 -0.76 6.92
C ILE A 147 -7.41 -1.42 8.21
N LYS A 148 -8.26 -2.45 8.11
CA LYS A 148 -8.76 -3.18 9.29
C LYS A 148 -7.64 -3.78 10.16
N LYS A 149 -6.50 -4.15 9.58
CA LYS A 149 -5.34 -4.68 10.31
C LYS A 149 -4.60 -3.62 11.14
N LEU A 150 -4.89 -2.33 10.91
CA LEU A 150 -4.36 -1.24 11.73
C LEU A 150 -5.05 -1.15 13.09
N LYS A 151 -6.31 -1.58 13.23
CA LYS A 151 -6.99 -1.54 14.52
C LYS A 151 -6.24 -2.33 15.59
N ILE A 152 -6.20 -1.78 16.79
CA ILE A 152 -5.66 -2.41 18.00
C ILE A 152 -6.85 -2.92 18.82
N GLN A 153 -6.75 -4.15 19.32
CA GLN A 153 -7.79 -4.79 20.15
C GLN A 153 -7.46 -4.64 21.64
#